data_AF-A0A7W0SDT6-F1
#
_entry.id   AF-A0A7W0SDT6-F1
#
_cell.length_a   1.000
_cell.length_b   1.000
_cell.length_c   1.000
_cell.angle_alpha   90.00
_cell.angle_beta   90.00
_cell.angle_gamma   90.00
#
_symmetry.space_group_name_H-M   'P 1'
#
loop_
_entity.id
_entity.type
_entity.pdbx_description
1 polymer ?
#
loop_
_entity_poly.entity_id
_entity_poly.type
_entity_poly.pdbx_seq_one_letter_code
_entity_poly.pdbx_strand_id
1 'polypeptide(L)'
;RNVKRLTTELGYDGGAFFSPNGKQIVYRSFHPKTVPEIARYKDRLANNLIEPTVFEVWVLNADGSGKRQVTKLAAASFAPFFTPDGKKIIFCTNHFASDPRKRNFDLALINVDGTGLERVTYNETFDGFPMFSPDGKKLVFASNRNAAKSGDTNVFIADWVW
;
A
#
# COMPACT_ATOMS: atom_id res chain seq x y z
N ARG A 1 -20.44 11.19 -19.19
CA ARG A 1 -19.48 11.43 -18.09
C ARG A 1 -20.21 11.20 -16.77
N ASN A 2 -20.04 10.04 -16.12
CA ASN A 2 -20.68 9.74 -14.83
C ASN A 2 -19.60 9.54 -13.78
N VAL A 3 -18.94 10.62 -13.37
CA VAL A 3 -17.87 10.58 -12.35
C VAL A 3 -18.50 10.63 -10.96
N LYS A 4 -18.21 9.63 -10.11
CA LYS A 4 -18.66 9.55 -8.72
C LYS A 4 -17.47 9.61 -7.78
N ARG A 5 -17.51 10.48 -6.78
CA ARG A 5 -16.55 10.50 -5.67
C ARG A 5 -16.94 9.43 -4.64
N LEU A 6 -15.98 8.59 -4.23
CA LEU A 6 -16.21 7.49 -3.28
C LEU A 6 -15.71 7.79 -1.85
N THR A 7 -14.77 8.72 -1.68
CA THR A 7 -14.25 9.11 -0.37
C THR A 7 -14.47 10.60 -0.10
N THR A 8 -14.77 10.94 1.16
CA THR A 8 -15.12 12.30 1.59
C THR A 8 -14.50 12.69 2.93
N GLU A 9 -13.79 11.77 3.58
CA GLU A 9 -13.16 12.01 4.88
C GLU A 9 -11.92 12.90 4.70
N LEU A 10 -11.62 13.74 5.70
CA LEU A 10 -10.39 14.51 5.71
C LEU A 10 -9.20 13.56 5.69
N GLY A 11 -8.27 13.77 4.77
CA GLY A 11 -7.08 12.93 4.66
C GLY A 11 -6.64 12.77 3.21
N TYR A 12 -5.67 11.89 3.03
CA TYR A 12 -5.15 11.49 1.74
C TYR A 12 -5.67 10.10 1.41
N ASP A 13 -6.31 9.95 0.25
CA ASP A 13 -6.66 8.67 -0.35
C ASP A 13 -6.01 8.57 -1.72
N GLY A 14 -5.28 7.49 -2.01
CA GLY A 14 -4.61 7.36 -3.30
C GLY A 14 -4.10 5.96 -3.62
N GLY A 15 -3.58 5.79 -4.84
CA GLY A 15 -3.05 4.52 -5.32
C GLY A 15 -4.08 3.40 -5.30
N ALA A 16 -5.27 3.67 -5.85
CA ALA A 16 -6.41 2.77 -5.78
C ALA A 16 -6.42 1.75 -6.93
N PHE A 17 -6.75 0.50 -6.62
CA PHE A 17 -6.84 -0.60 -7.59
C PHE A 17 -8.07 -1.47 -7.32
N PHE A 18 -8.68 -1.98 -8.39
CA PHE A 18 -9.79 -2.93 -8.28
C PHE A 18 -9.30 -4.31 -7.83
N SER A 19 -10.16 -4.99 -7.07
CA SER A 19 -10.12 -6.44 -6.89
C SER A 19 -10.36 -7.17 -8.24
N PRO A 20 -9.93 -8.44 -8.38
CA PRO A 20 -10.04 -9.17 -9.64
C PRO A 20 -11.47 -9.27 -10.20
N ASN A 21 -12.47 -9.31 -9.32
CA ASN A 21 -13.90 -9.35 -9.70
C ASN A 21 -14.55 -7.95 -9.82
N GLY A 22 -13.79 -6.88 -9.62
CA GLY A 22 -14.25 -5.49 -9.70
C GLY A 22 -15.18 -5.02 -8.58
N LYS A 23 -15.45 -5.84 -7.56
CA LYS A 23 -16.43 -5.51 -6.49
C LYS A 23 -15.86 -4.65 -5.38
N GLN A 24 -14.56 -4.74 -5.15
CA GLN A 24 -13.83 -3.96 -4.14
C GLN A 24 -12.70 -3.16 -4.75
N ILE A 25 -12.30 -2.12 -4.04
CA ILE A 25 -11.17 -1.24 -4.33
C ILE A 25 -10.25 -1.28 -3.11
N VAL A 26 -8.95 -1.48 -3.33
CA VAL A 26 -7.91 -1.34 -2.31
C VAL A 26 -7.11 -0.08 -2.62
N TYR A 27 -6.70 0.64 -1.58
CA TYR A 27 -5.97 1.90 -1.70
C TYR A 27 -5.15 2.17 -0.44
N ARG A 28 -4.20 3.11 -0.52
CA ARG A 28 -3.51 3.63 0.66
C ARG A 28 -4.22 4.87 1.18
N SER A 29 -4.24 5.03 2.49
CA SER A 29 -4.86 6.20 3.10
C SER A 29 -4.21 6.64 4.40
N PHE A 30 -4.30 7.95 4.66
CA PHE A 30 -4.01 8.58 5.94
C PHE A 30 -5.15 9.53 6.29
N HIS A 31 -5.83 9.27 7.40
CA HIS A 31 -6.89 10.11 7.95
C HIS A 31 -6.44 10.66 9.32
N PRO A 32 -6.11 11.97 9.44
CA PRO A 32 -5.73 12.56 10.72
C PRO A 32 -6.92 12.55 11.69
N LYS A 33 -6.68 12.16 12.95
CA LYS A 33 -7.75 11.94 13.94
C LYS A 33 -7.72 12.96 15.07
N THR A 34 -6.52 13.35 15.51
CA THR A 34 -6.35 14.26 16.64
C THR A 34 -6.41 15.71 16.19
N VAL A 35 -6.78 16.62 17.11
CA VAL A 35 -6.80 18.07 16.83
C VAL A 35 -5.45 18.57 16.27
N PRO A 36 -4.28 18.20 16.84
CA PRO A 36 -2.98 18.58 16.28
C PRO A 36 -2.72 18.01 14.88
N GLU A 37 -3.05 16.74 14.62
CA GLU A 37 -2.89 16.13 13.30
C GLU A 37 -3.75 16.81 12.24
N ILE A 38 -5.01 17.12 12.58
CA ILE A 38 -5.94 17.80 11.69
C ILE A 38 -5.45 19.22 11.39
N ALA A 39 -4.98 19.95 12.39
CA ALA A 39 -4.43 21.30 12.21
C ALA A 39 -3.19 21.27 11.29
N ARG A 40 -2.25 20.36 11.54
CA ARG A 40 -1.06 20.17 10.71
C ARG A 40 -1.43 19.78 9.27
N TYR A 41 -2.36 18.86 9.10
CA TYR A 41 -2.81 18.43 7.77
C TYR A 41 -3.41 19.59 6.97
N LYS A 42 -4.27 20.41 7.61
CA LYS A 42 -4.86 21.60 6.97
C LYS A 42 -3.81 22.66 6.61
N ASP A 43 -2.84 22.90 7.49
CA ASP A 43 -1.72 23.80 7.22
C ASP A 43 -0.90 23.34 6.00
N ARG A 44 -0.56 22.05 5.92
CA ARG A 44 0.13 21.49 4.75
C ARG A 44 -0.67 21.67 3.48
N LEU A 45 -1.97 21.37 3.52
CA LEU A 45 -2.85 21.58 2.37
C LEU A 45 -2.92 23.05 1.92
N ALA A 46 -2.96 24.00 2.84
CA ALA A 46 -2.93 25.43 2.52
C ALA A 46 -1.65 25.84 1.79
N ASN A 47 -0.55 25.11 2.02
CA ASN A 47 0.73 25.29 1.35
C ASN A 47 0.92 24.37 0.12
N ASN A 48 -0.14 23.69 -0.35
CA ASN A 48 -0.09 22.70 -1.44
C ASN A 48 0.85 21.50 -1.17
N LEU A 49 1.00 21.14 0.10
CA LEU A 49 1.85 20.04 0.56
C LEU A 49 1.02 18.89 1.11
N ILE A 50 1.59 17.69 1.02
CA ILE A 50 1.11 16.47 1.65
C ILE A 50 2.27 15.92 2.48
N GLU A 51 2.05 15.73 3.79
CA GLU A 51 3.07 15.22 4.72
C GLU A 51 2.61 13.94 5.47
N PRO A 52 2.40 12.81 4.79
CA PRO A 52 2.04 11.55 5.41
C PRO A 52 3.29 10.68 5.51
N THR A 53 3.83 10.58 6.72
CA THR A 53 4.88 9.62 7.06
C THR A 53 4.31 8.23 7.35
N VAL A 54 3.00 8.15 7.60
CA VAL A 54 2.25 6.93 7.90
C VAL A 54 1.13 6.79 6.89
N PHE A 55 1.05 5.62 6.28
CA PHE A 55 -0.04 5.24 5.38
C PHE A 55 -0.45 3.82 5.69
N GLU A 56 -1.76 3.61 5.70
CA GLU A 56 -2.34 2.29 5.93
C GLU A 56 -3.06 1.84 4.66
N VAL A 57 -3.22 0.52 4.51
CA VAL A 57 -4.02 -0.10 3.46
C VAL A 57 -5.48 -0.10 3.90
N TRP A 58 -6.35 0.33 2.99
CA TRP A 58 -7.79 0.40 3.16
C TRP A 58 -8.50 -0.29 2.01
N VAL A 59 -9.73 -0.72 2.26
CA VAL A 59 -10.63 -1.26 1.24
C VAL A 59 -12.00 -0.61 1.33
N LEU A 60 -12.69 -0.53 0.20
CA LEU A 60 -14.11 -0.19 0.08
C LEU A 60 -14.74 -0.94 -1.09
N ASN A 61 -16.07 -1.07 -1.09
CA ASN A 61 -16.81 -1.64 -2.20
C ASN A 61 -16.81 -0.64 -3.37
N ALA A 62 -16.85 -1.13 -4.62
CA ALA A 62 -16.81 -0.29 -5.82
C ALA A 62 -17.98 0.72 -5.91
N ASP A 63 -19.06 0.51 -5.17
CA ASP A 63 -20.18 1.44 -5.04
C ASP A 63 -19.93 2.58 -4.02
N GLY A 64 -18.84 2.52 -3.25
CA GLY A 64 -18.46 3.46 -2.18
C GLY A 64 -18.81 3.00 -0.76
N SER A 65 -19.55 1.89 -0.60
CA SER A 65 -19.92 1.35 0.71
C SER A 65 -18.81 0.52 1.34
N GLY A 66 -18.99 0.08 2.59
CA GLY A 66 -18.12 -0.92 3.22
C GLY A 66 -16.67 -0.48 3.44
N LYS A 67 -16.41 0.83 3.51
CA LYS A 67 -15.08 1.38 3.76
C LYS A 67 -14.53 0.88 5.10
N ARG A 68 -13.32 0.31 5.10
CA ARG A 68 -12.63 -0.10 6.32
C ARG A 68 -11.10 -0.14 6.16
N GLN A 69 -10.42 0.07 7.28
CA GLN A 69 -8.99 -0.06 7.41
C GLN A 69 -8.60 -1.55 7.45
N VAL A 70 -7.54 -1.93 6.72
CA VAL A 70 -7.00 -3.30 6.69
C VAL A 70 -5.77 -3.41 7.58
N THR A 71 -4.80 -2.51 7.42
CA THR A 71 -3.55 -2.52 8.21
C THR A 71 -3.58 -1.50 9.34
N LYS A 72 -2.87 -1.80 10.44
CA LYS A 72 -2.67 -0.90 11.59
C LYS A 72 -1.20 -0.94 12.02
N LEU A 73 -0.31 -0.72 11.07
CA LEU A 73 1.13 -0.92 11.25
C LEU A 73 1.85 0.31 11.81
N ALA A 74 1.19 1.48 11.81
CA ALA A 74 1.81 2.77 12.12
C ALA A 74 3.10 3.01 11.30
N ALA A 75 3.08 2.48 10.08
CA ALA A 75 4.19 2.44 9.15
C ALA A 75 3.76 3.07 7.83
N ALA A 76 4.70 3.27 6.93
CA ALA A 76 4.42 3.73 5.60
C ALA A 76 4.08 2.50 4.74
N SER A 77 2.80 2.27 4.45
CA SER A 77 2.33 1.13 3.63
C SER A 77 1.76 1.63 2.30
N PHE A 78 2.27 1.11 1.18
CA PHE A 78 1.99 1.62 -0.16
C PHE A 78 1.72 0.54 -1.19
N ALA A 79 1.27 1.00 -2.37
CA ALA A 79 1.06 0.21 -3.58
C ALA A 79 0.34 -1.13 -3.32
N PRO A 80 -0.85 -1.10 -2.71
CA PRO A 80 -1.56 -2.32 -2.41
C PRO A 80 -2.25 -2.89 -3.66
N PHE A 81 -2.19 -4.20 -3.81
CA PHE A 81 -2.88 -4.94 -4.86
C PHE A 81 -3.52 -6.19 -4.29
N PHE A 82 -4.68 -6.56 -4.79
CA PHE A 82 -5.28 -7.86 -4.46
C PHE A 82 -4.46 -8.99 -5.09
N THR A 83 -4.44 -10.11 -4.39
CA THR A 83 -4.08 -11.40 -4.96
C THR A 83 -5.09 -11.82 -6.04
N PRO A 84 -4.71 -12.68 -7.01
CA PRO A 84 -5.60 -13.08 -8.11
C PRO A 84 -6.89 -13.80 -7.66
N ASP A 85 -6.86 -14.48 -6.52
CA ASP A 85 -8.05 -15.09 -5.91
C ASP A 85 -8.90 -14.09 -5.09
N GLY A 86 -8.41 -12.86 -4.91
CA GLY A 86 -9.06 -11.78 -4.20
C GLY A 86 -9.09 -11.92 -2.68
N LYS A 87 -8.39 -12.91 -2.09
CA LYS A 87 -8.50 -13.20 -0.64
C LYS A 87 -7.49 -12.45 0.22
N LYS A 88 -6.32 -12.15 -0.34
CA LYS A 88 -5.24 -11.40 0.30
C LYS A 88 -4.90 -10.12 -0.47
N ILE A 89 -4.19 -9.22 0.19
CA ILE A 89 -3.60 -8.01 -0.38
C ILE A 89 -2.09 -8.08 -0.22
N ILE A 90 -1.35 -7.85 -1.31
CA ILE A 90 0.09 -7.62 -1.28
C ILE A 90 0.37 -6.12 -1.32
N PHE A 91 1.33 -5.65 -0.56
CA PHE A 91 1.72 -4.23 -0.47
C PHE A 91 3.17 -4.12 -0.05
N CYS A 92 3.76 -2.94 -0.14
CA CYS A 92 5.09 -2.69 0.43
C CYS A 92 4.98 -1.84 1.71
N THR A 93 5.84 -2.13 2.68
CA THR A 93 5.84 -1.44 3.98
C THR A 93 7.23 -1.36 4.58
N ASN A 94 7.51 -0.29 5.32
CA ASN A 94 8.72 -0.19 6.14
C ASN A 94 8.51 -0.70 7.57
N HIS A 95 7.38 -1.38 7.85
CA HIS A 95 7.06 -1.93 9.17
C HIS A 95 8.15 -2.90 9.70
N PHE A 96 8.83 -3.62 8.82
CA PHE A 96 9.86 -4.59 9.17
C PHE A 96 11.29 -4.02 9.18
N ALA A 97 11.44 -2.72 8.88
CA ALA A 97 12.74 -2.08 8.86
C ALA A 97 13.33 -2.00 10.28
N SER A 98 14.57 -2.46 10.43
CA SER A 98 15.30 -2.38 11.70
C SER A 98 15.81 -0.97 12.01
N ASP A 99 16.06 -0.16 10.97
CA ASP A 99 16.43 1.25 11.10
C ASP A 99 15.46 2.13 10.29
N PRO A 100 14.58 2.91 10.93
CA PRO A 100 13.59 3.74 10.24
C PRO A 100 14.21 4.89 9.43
N ARG A 101 15.52 5.15 9.59
CA ARG A 101 16.25 6.16 8.80
C ARG A 101 16.73 5.60 7.46
N LYS A 102 16.74 4.28 7.29
CA LYS A 102 17.09 3.64 6.02
C LYS A 102 15.86 3.57 5.11
N ARG A 103 16.10 3.59 3.80
CA ARG A 103 15.06 3.42 2.77
C ARG A 103 14.69 1.93 2.58
N ASN A 104 14.48 1.21 3.68
CA ASN A 104 14.09 -0.19 3.65
C ASN A 104 12.57 -0.30 3.54
N PHE A 105 12.12 -1.05 2.54
CA PHE A 105 10.73 -1.48 2.41
C PHE A 105 10.73 -2.95 2.00
N ASP A 106 9.84 -3.71 2.61
CA ASP A 106 9.59 -5.09 2.25
C ASP A 106 8.19 -5.25 1.68
N LEU A 107 8.01 -6.29 0.87
CA LEU A 107 6.69 -6.76 0.47
C LEU A 107 6.06 -7.54 1.62
N ALA A 108 4.76 -7.35 1.81
CA ALA A 108 3.96 -8.02 2.81
C ALA A 108 2.65 -8.49 2.19
N LEU A 109 2.14 -9.62 2.69
CA LEU A 109 0.81 -10.15 2.41
C LEU A 109 -0.05 -10.03 3.66
N ILE A 110 -1.33 -9.76 3.47
CA ILE A 110 -2.32 -9.73 4.55
C ILE A 110 -3.66 -10.24 4.02
N ASN A 111 -4.44 -10.93 4.86
CA ASN A 111 -5.81 -11.26 4.50
C ASN A 111 -6.62 -9.97 4.32
N VAL A 112 -7.61 -10.00 3.42
CA VAL A 112 -8.46 -8.82 3.15
C VAL A 112 -9.12 -8.32 4.44
N ASP A 113 -9.44 -9.18 5.41
CA ASP A 113 -10.00 -8.81 6.71
C ASP A 113 -9.02 -8.14 7.69
N GLY A 114 -7.73 -8.07 7.35
CA GLY A 114 -6.66 -7.48 8.18
C GLY A 114 -5.92 -8.48 9.07
N THR A 115 -6.21 -9.78 8.98
CA THR A 115 -5.49 -10.84 9.72
C THR A 115 -4.35 -11.44 8.90
N GLY A 116 -3.49 -12.25 9.54
CA GLY A 116 -2.50 -13.04 8.83
C GLY A 116 -1.43 -12.23 8.10
N LEU A 117 -0.93 -11.16 8.72
CA LEU A 117 0.19 -10.39 8.18
C LEU A 117 1.42 -11.30 8.03
N GLU A 118 1.99 -11.29 6.85
CA GLU A 118 3.12 -12.13 6.45
C GLU A 118 4.15 -11.28 5.70
N ARG A 119 5.43 -11.40 6.07
CA ARG A 119 6.54 -10.76 5.35
C ARG A 119 6.93 -11.64 4.16
N VAL A 120 6.99 -11.07 2.96
CA VAL A 120 7.25 -11.80 1.71
C VAL A 120 8.71 -11.67 1.27
N THR A 121 9.31 -10.49 1.43
CA THR A 121 10.72 -10.24 1.09
C THR A 121 11.52 -9.90 2.34
N TYR A 122 12.83 -10.17 2.30
CA TYR A 122 13.75 -9.98 3.42
C TYR A 122 15.00 -9.17 3.01
N ASN A 123 14.87 -8.35 1.99
CA ASN A 123 15.97 -7.56 1.46
C ASN A 123 16.25 -6.38 2.40
N GLU A 124 17.53 -6.06 2.66
CA GLU A 124 17.88 -4.92 3.51
C GLU A 124 17.66 -3.55 2.84
N THR A 125 17.33 -3.55 1.55
CA THR A 125 17.08 -2.35 0.74
C THR A 125 15.59 -2.17 0.43
N PHE A 126 15.26 -1.56 -0.70
CA PHE A 126 13.89 -1.28 -1.11
C PHE A 126 13.35 -2.40 -1.98
N ASP A 127 12.20 -2.97 -1.60
CA ASP A 127 11.31 -3.78 -2.43
C ASP A 127 9.91 -3.14 -2.42
N GLY A 128 9.31 -2.91 -3.59
CA GLY A 128 8.04 -2.20 -3.67
C GLY A 128 7.28 -2.35 -4.98
N PHE A 129 6.09 -1.74 -5.04
CA PHE A 129 5.20 -1.76 -6.21
C PHE A 129 4.89 -3.18 -6.75
N PRO A 130 4.43 -4.11 -5.89
CA PRO A 130 4.18 -5.49 -6.29
C PRO A 130 2.91 -5.64 -7.15
N MET A 131 2.89 -6.58 -8.10
CA MET A 131 1.67 -7.00 -8.79
C MET A 131 1.77 -8.47 -9.24
N PHE A 132 0.71 -9.24 -9.00
CA PHE A 132 0.63 -10.62 -9.50
C PHE A 132 0.29 -10.66 -10.99
N SER A 133 0.81 -11.66 -11.70
CA SER A 133 0.27 -12.04 -13.01
C SER A 133 -1.18 -12.50 -12.87
N PRO A 134 -2.02 -12.37 -13.92
CA PRO A 134 -3.43 -12.79 -13.85
C PRO A 134 -3.65 -14.26 -13.48
N ASP A 135 -2.70 -15.13 -13.83
CA ASP A 135 -2.73 -16.57 -13.50
C ASP A 135 -2.16 -16.88 -12.10
N GLY A 136 -1.64 -15.88 -11.38
CA GLY A 136 -1.09 -16.01 -10.03
C GLY A 136 0.20 -16.80 -9.92
N LYS A 137 0.88 -17.06 -11.04
CA LYS A 137 2.14 -17.82 -11.07
C LYS A 137 3.37 -16.95 -10.97
N LYS A 138 3.24 -15.63 -11.14
CA LYS A 138 4.37 -14.70 -11.12
C LYS A 138 4.04 -13.45 -10.32
N LEU A 139 5.08 -12.86 -9.75
CA LEU A 139 5.03 -11.57 -9.06
C LEU A 139 6.04 -10.63 -9.72
N VAL A 140 5.58 -9.49 -10.21
CA VAL A 140 6.45 -8.37 -10.62
C VAL A 140 6.57 -7.38 -9.47
N PHE A 141 7.75 -6.81 -9.26
CA PHE A 141 7.99 -5.78 -8.25
C PHE A 141 9.25 -4.97 -8.60
N ALA A 142 9.34 -3.75 -8.07
CA ALA A 142 10.54 -2.95 -8.15
C ALA A 142 11.46 -3.23 -6.96
N SER A 143 12.77 -3.23 -7.18
CA SER A 143 13.74 -3.49 -6.12
C SER A 143 15.07 -2.81 -6.36
N ASN A 144 15.79 -2.53 -5.28
CA ASN A 144 17.18 -2.10 -5.29
C ASN A 144 18.16 -3.27 -5.08
N ARG A 145 17.68 -4.52 -5.11
CA ARG A 145 18.52 -5.70 -5.01
C ARG A 145 19.53 -5.74 -6.16
N ASN A 146 20.76 -6.15 -5.84
CA ASN A 146 21.87 -6.29 -6.78
C ASN A 146 22.16 -5.01 -7.60
N ALA A 147 21.78 -3.84 -7.07
CA ALA A 147 22.00 -2.56 -7.72
C ALA A 147 23.50 -2.24 -7.86
N ALA A 148 23.91 -1.79 -9.04
CA ALA A 148 25.30 -1.38 -9.29
C ALA A 148 25.67 -0.12 -8.48
N LYS A 149 24.69 0.76 -8.23
CA LYS A 149 24.84 1.93 -7.37
C LYS A 149 23.72 1.97 -6.34
N SER A 150 24.04 2.43 -5.14
CA SER A 150 23.04 2.62 -4.08
C SER A 150 21.92 3.54 -4.56
N GLY A 151 20.68 3.06 -4.46
CA GLY A 151 19.50 3.80 -4.88
C GLY A 151 19.01 3.50 -6.30
N ASP A 152 19.75 2.74 -7.10
CA ASP A 152 19.24 2.26 -8.39
C ASP A 152 18.07 1.30 -8.14
N THR A 153 16.95 1.54 -8.82
CA THR A 153 15.73 0.73 -8.73
C THR A 153 15.44 0.10 -10.08
N ASN A 154 15.29 -1.23 -10.12
CA ASN A 154 14.97 -2.00 -11.31
C ASN A 154 13.70 -2.83 -11.12
N VAL A 155 13.14 -3.35 -12.21
CA VAL A 155 11.96 -4.23 -12.20
C VAL A 155 12.41 -5.69 -12.21
N PHE A 156 11.85 -6.47 -11.30
CA PHE A 156 12.10 -7.90 -11.14
C PHE A 156 10.80 -8.66 -11.32
N ILE A 157 10.93 -9.90 -11.80
CA ILE A 157 9.85 -10.88 -11.82
C ILE A 157 10.33 -12.14 -11.10
N ALA A 158 9.46 -12.73 -10.30
CA ALA A 158 9.69 -14.00 -9.61
C ALA A 158 8.54 -14.96 -9.88
N ASP A 159 8.85 -16.25 -9.89
CA ASP A 159 7.82 -17.29 -9.80
C ASP A 159 7.19 -17.27 -8.41
N TRP A 160 5.88 -17.47 -8.35
CA TRP A 160 5.11 -17.46 -7.11
C TRP A 160 4.52 -18.84 -6.82
N VAL A 161 4.63 -19.27 -5.56
CA VAL A 161 4.09 -20.53 -5.06
C VAL A 161 3.27 -20.22 -3.81
N TRP A 162 2.08 -20.82 -3.70
CA TRP A 162 1.10 -20.59 -2.63
C TRP A 162 1.33 -21.49 -1.42
#